data_AF-A0AB38C4E8-F1
#
_entry.id   AF-A0AB38C4E8-F1
#
_cell.length_a   1.000
_cell.length_b   1.000
_cell.length_c   1.000
_cell.angle_alpha   90.00
_cell.angle_beta   90.00
_cell.angle_gamma   90.00
#
_symmetry.space_group_name_H-M   'P 1'
#
loop_
_entity.id
_entity.type
_entity.pdbx_description
1 polymer ?
#
loop_
_entity_poly.entity_id
_entity_poly.type
_entity_poly.pdbx_seq_one_letter_code
_entity_poly.pdbx_strand_id
1 'polypeptide(L)'
;MRPPREGAGRYAGSLASRLATLLLASLLTGCAAWAPASTLEAWPVNAPCIATRPAAPVLPAVPSHGIFEQVQALLAREQLRAAHVRQLESLLDACGGG
;
A
#
# COMPACT_ATOMS: atom_id res chain seq x y z
N MET A 1 47.35 -35.87 -28.68
CA MET A 1 46.04 -36.16 -28.06
C MET A 1 45.74 -35.06 -27.04
N ARG A 2 44.61 -34.34 -27.17
CA ARG A 2 44.11 -33.32 -26.24
C ARG A 2 42.65 -33.70 -25.87
N PRO A 3 42.24 -33.60 -24.60
CA PRO A 3 40.89 -33.97 -24.20
C PRO A 3 39.86 -32.88 -24.53
N PRO A 4 38.58 -33.24 -24.70
CA PRO A 4 37.52 -32.33 -25.11
C PRO A 4 37.04 -31.45 -23.94
N ARG A 5 36.91 -30.15 -24.20
CA ARG A 5 36.30 -29.15 -23.31
C ARG A 5 34.80 -29.05 -23.62
N GLU A 6 34.04 -30.08 -23.27
CA GLU A 6 32.58 -30.06 -23.40
C GLU A 6 31.96 -30.53 -22.08
N GLY A 7 31.55 -29.59 -21.23
CA GLY A 7 30.91 -29.96 -19.97
C GLY A 7 30.51 -28.82 -19.04
N ALA A 8 31.08 -27.62 -19.19
CA ALA A 8 30.79 -26.53 -18.25
C ALA A 8 29.45 -25.81 -18.51
N GLY A 9 28.91 -25.84 -19.74
CA GLY A 9 27.70 -25.08 -20.10
C GLY A 9 26.39 -25.68 -19.59
N ARG A 10 26.31 -27.01 -19.43
CA ARG A 10 25.05 -27.68 -19.03
C ARG A 10 24.71 -27.49 -17.56
N TYR A 11 25.72 -27.38 -16.70
CA TYR A 11 25.52 -27.15 -15.26
C TYR A 11 25.01 -25.74 -14.95
N ALA A 12 25.53 -24.72 -15.67
CA ALA A 12 25.10 -23.33 -15.53
C ALA A 12 23.62 -23.14 -15.92
N GLY A 13 23.16 -23.79 -17.00
CA GLY A 13 21.76 -23.78 -17.40
C GLY A 13 20.84 -24.43 -16.37
N SER A 14 21.29 -25.51 -15.72
CA SER A 14 20.51 -26.19 -14.67
C SER A 14 20.38 -25.35 -13.40
N LEU A 15 21.42 -24.58 -13.05
CA LEU A 15 21.41 -23.69 -11.89
C LEU A 15 20.51 -22.48 -12.12
N ALA A 16 20.58 -21.86 -13.30
CA ALA A 16 19.69 -20.76 -13.69
C ALA A 16 18.22 -21.20 -13.72
N SER A 17 17.94 -22.40 -14.22
CA SER A 17 16.59 -22.98 -14.23
C SER A 17 16.06 -23.25 -12.82
N ARG A 18 16.90 -23.79 -11.92
CA ARG A 18 16.56 -24.01 -10.50
C ARG A 18 16.33 -22.71 -9.74
N LEU A 19 17.16 -21.69 -9.98
CA LEU A 19 16.98 -20.36 -9.40
C LEU A 19 15.69 -19.69 -9.90
N ALA A 20 15.38 -19.83 -11.20
CA ALA A 20 14.14 -19.32 -11.77
C ALA A 20 12.90 -20.01 -11.18
N THR A 21 12.94 -21.33 -10.97
CA THR A 21 11.83 -22.06 -10.32
C THR A 21 11.67 -21.69 -8.85
N LEU A 22 12.76 -21.48 -8.12
CA LEU A 22 12.72 -21.01 -6.73
C LEU A 22 12.14 -19.59 -6.62
N LEU A 23 12.53 -18.68 -7.53
CA LEU A 23 11.95 -17.33 -7.60
C LEU A 23 10.45 -17.38 -7.90
N LEU A 24 10.03 -18.15 -8.90
CA LEU A 24 8.61 -18.36 -9.23
C LEU A 24 7.81 -18.93 -8.05
N ALA A 25 8.36 -19.92 -7.34
CA ALA A 25 7.71 -20.49 -6.16
C ALA A 25 7.58 -19.46 -5.02
N SER A 26 8.61 -18.64 -4.79
CA SER A 26 8.57 -17.57 -3.78
C SER A 26 7.58 -16.45 -4.13
N LEU A 27 7.47 -16.09 -5.41
CA LEU A 27 6.48 -15.12 -5.91
C LEU A 27 5.04 -15.64 -5.73
N LEU A 28 4.80 -16.93 -6.03
CA LEU A 28 3.48 -17.55 -5.89
C LEU A 28 3.08 -17.75 -4.42
N THR A 29 4.01 -18.11 -3.54
CA THR A 29 3.73 -18.27 -2.09
C THR A 29 3.66 -16.93 -1.36
N GLY A 30 4.42 -15.92 -1.79
CA GLY A 30 4.35 -14.56 -1.25
C GLY A 30 3.00 -13.88 -1.53
N CYS A 31 2.37 -14.17 -2.67
CA CYS A 31 1.05 -13.64 -3.02
C CYS A 31 -0.11 -14.21 -2.18
N ALA A 32 0.07 -15.35 -1.50
CA ALA A 32 -0.97 -15.94 -0.64
C ALA A 32 -0.87 -15.50 0.83
N ALA A 33 0.23 -14.86 1.24
CA ALA A 33 0.43 -14.35 2.60
C ALA A 33 -0.19 -12.96 2.84
N TRP A 34 -0.77 -12.36 1.79
CA TRP A 34 -1.57 -11.12 1.86
C TRP A 34 -3.05 -11.42 1.63
N ALA A 35 -3.57 -12.39 2.37
CA ALA A 35 -5.00 -12.42 2.65
C ALA A 35 -5.21 -11.62 3.95
N PRO A 36 -5.83 -10.42 3.94
CA PRO A 36 -6.41 -9.92 5.16
C PRO A 36 -7.45 -10.98 5.57
N ALA A 37 -7.37 -11.45 6.81
CA ALA A 37 -8.42 -12.27 7.39
C ALA A 37 -9.71 -11.44 7.33
N SER A 38 -10.54 -11.65 6.30
CA SER A 38 -11.91 -11.19 6.30
C SER A 38 -12.64 -12.09 7.29
N THR A 39 -12.54 -11.73 8.56
CA THR A 39 -13.53 -12.10 9.58
C THR A 39 -14.89 -11.78 8.96
N LEU A 40 -15.57 -12.85 8.59
CA LEU A 40 -16.93 -12.89 8.10
C LEU A 40 -17.82 -12.59 9.32
N GLU A 41 -17.74 -11.36 9.80
CA GLU A 41 -18.64 -10.81 10.80
C GLU A 41 -19.94 -10.45 10.08
N ALA A 42 -21.04 -10.90 10.66
CA ALA A 42 -22.39 -10.69 10.18
C ALA A 42 -22.61 -9.22 9.79
N TRP A 43 -23.13 -8.99 8.58
CA TRP A 43 -23.60 -7.69 8.12
C TRP A 43 -24.56 -7.10 9.17
N PRO A 44 -24.25 -5.96 9.82
CA PRO A 44 -25.31 -5.17 10.41
C PRO A 44 -26.00 -4.44 9.26
N VAL A 45 -27.27 -4.80 9.08
CA VAL A 45 -28.27 -4.08 8.29
C VAL A 45 -28.06 -2.57 8.44
N ASN A 46 -27.80 -1.88 7.33
CA ASN A 46 -27.66 -0.43 7.20
C ASN A 46 -26.79 0.21 8.28
N ALA A 47 -25.47 0.22 8.08
CA ALA A 47 -24.62 1.19 8.77
C ALA A 47 -25.26 2.58 8.55
N PRO A 48 -25.70 3.27 9.62
CA PRO A 48 -26.33 4.57 9.44
C PRO A 48 -25.29 5.46 8.80
N CYS A 49 -25.59 5.92 7.60
CA CYS A 49 -24.84 7.00 6.99
C CYS A 49 -24.63 8.08 8.02
N ILE A 50 -23.36 8.36 8.32
CA ILE A 50 -22.98 9.29 9.38
C ILE A 50 -23.74 10.60 9.14
N ALA A 51 -24.77 10.86 9.95
CA ALA A 51 -25.64 12.03 9.80
C ALA A 51 -24.92 13.33 10.19
N THR A 52 -23.78 13.20 10.86
CA THR A 52 -23.01 14.31 11.40
C THR A 52 -21.73 14.50 10.60
N ARG A 53 -21.62 15.63 9.91
CA ARG A 53 -20.39 16.00 9.19
C ARG A 53 -19.19 15.91 10.14
N PRO A 54 -18.14 15.14 9.81
CA PRO A 54 -16.96 15.07 10.65
C PRO A 54 -16.31 16.46 10.77
N ALA A 55 -15.83 16.77 11.96
CA ALA A 55 -15.23 18.07 12.24
C ALA A 55 -14.02 18.33 11.34
N ALA A 56 -13.86 19.58 10.91
CA ALA A 56 -12.70 19.98 10.12
C ALA A 56 -11.41 19.80 10.94
N PRO A 57 -10.31 19.36 10.30
CA PRO A 57 -9.05 19.17 10.99
C PRO A 57 -8.50 20.51 11.49
N VAL A 58 -7.95 20.51 12.71
CA VAL A 58 -7.26 21.68 13.27
C VAL A 58 -5.96 21.87 12.49
N LEU A 59 -5.83 23.02 11.83
CA LEU A 59 -4.66 23.34 11.02
C LEU A 59 -3.56 23.95 11.90
N PRO A 60 -2.30 23.49 11.81
CA PRO A 60 -1.19 24.06 12.57
C PRO A 60 -0.97 25.52 12.19
N ALA A 61 -0.50 26.39 13.08
CA ALA A 61 -0.20 27.78 12.75
C ALA A 61 0.96 27.87 11.74
N VAL A 62 0.93 28.86 10.83
CA VAL A 62 2.06 29.12 9.92
C VAL A 62 2.88 30.27 10.51
N PRO A 63 4.18 30.09 10.73
CA PRO A 63 5.04 31.14 11.26
C PRO A 63 5.16 32.33 10.29
N SER A 64 5.30 33.55 10.81
CA SER A 64 5.41 34.77 9.99
C SER A 64 6.81 35.02 9.41
N HIS A 65 7.80 34.23 9.82
CA HIS A 65 9.20 34.36 9.43
C HIS A 65 9.81 32.98 9.18
N GLY A 66 10.90 32.95 8.40
CA GLY A 66 11.57 31.72 8.00
C GLY A 66 10.83 30.99 6.89
N ILE A 67 11.27 31.19 5.64
CA ILE A 67 10.62 30.63 4.44
C ILE A 67 10.53 29.10 4.49
N PHE A 68 11.58 28.45 5.01
CA PHE A 68 11.59 26.99 5.13
C PHE A 68 10.53 26.48 6.11
N GLU A 69 10.49 27.06 7.31
CA GLU A 69 9.49 26.72 8.34
C GLU A 69 8.06 27.04 7.88
N GLN A 70 7.89 28.14 7.14
CA GLN A 70 6.63 28.48 6.49
C GLN A 70 6.18 27.41 5.50
N VAL A 71 7.07 26.99 4.60
CA VAL A 71 6.76 25.97 3.60
C VAL A 71 6.48 24.63 4.26
N GLN A 72 7.23 24.25 5.30
CA GLN A 72 6.94 23.03 6.05
C GLN A 72 5.56 23.07 6.72
N ALA A 73 5.23 24.17 7.40
CA ALA A 73 3.93 24.33 8.04
C ALA A 73 2.77 24.32 7.03
N LEU A 74 2.96 24.94 5.86
CA LEU A 74 1.99 24.90 4.77
C LEU A 74 1.84 23.49 4.18
N LEU A 75 2.94 22.78 3.96
CA LEU A 75 2.90 21.41 3.48
C LEU A 75 2.16 20.49 4.46
N ALA A 76 2.42 20.63 5.76
CA ALA A 76 1.70 19.88 6.78
C ALA A 76 0.20 20.16 6.78
N ARG A 77 -0.22 21.42 6.56
CA ARG A 77 -1.63 21.78 6.38
C ARG A 77 -2.25 21.09 5.17
N GLU A 78 -1.56 21.08 4.04
CA GLU A 78 -2.06 20.44 2.82
C GLU A 78 -2.17 18.92 2.97
N GLN A 79 -1.21 18.28 3.64
CA GLN A 79 -1.28 16.85 3.93
C GLN A 79 -2.49 16.51 4.82
N LEU A 80 -2.76 17.32 5.86
CA LEU A 80 -3.94 17.14 6.71
C LEU A 80 -5.25 17.34 5.95
N ARG A 81 -5.31 18.32 5.05
CA ARG A 81 -6.49 18.54 4.18
C ARG A 81 -6.70 17.36 3.25
N ALA A 82 -5.65 16.87 2.59
CA ALA A 82 -5.74 15.73 1.69
C ALA A 82 -6.17 14.44 2.41
N ALA A 83 -5.63 14.19 3.61
CA ALA A 83 -6.03 13.05 4.42
C ALA A 83 -7.51 13.14 4.84
N HIS A 84 -7.97 14.32 5.24
CA HIS A 84 -9.37 14.54 5.61
C HIS A 84 -10.32 14.35 4.42
N VAL A 85 -9.94 14.78 3.21
CA VAL A 85 -10.73 14.53 2.00
C VAL A 85 -10.87 13.04 1.72
N ARG A 86 -9.78 12.27 1.79
CA ARG A 86 -9.84 10.80 1.63
C ARG A 86 -10.71 10.13 2.68
N GLN A 87 -10.67 10.62 3.91
CA GLN A 87 -11.56 10.15 4.97
C GLN A 87 -13.01 10.44 4.61
N LEU A 88 -13.34 11.65 4.15
CA LEU A 88 -14.69 11.98 3.70
C LEU A 88 -15.15 11.09 2.54
N GLU A 89 -14.30 10.87 1.54
CA GLU A 89 -14.56 9.96 0.41
C GLU A 89 -14.86 8.55 0.90
N SER A 90 -14.04 8.00 1.80
CA SER A 90 -14.27 6.66 2.36
C SER A 90 -15.58 6.55 3.16
N LEU A 91 -16.00 7.63 3.82
CA LEU A 91 -17.27 7.68 4.55
C LEU A 91 -18.46 7.77 3.60
N LEU A 92 -18.32 8.47 2.48
CA LEU A 92 -19.33 8.51 1.42
C LEU A 92 -19.46 7.17 0.70
N ASP A 93 -18.35 6.50 0.43
CA ASP A 93 -18.35 5.16 -0.19
C ASP A 93 -19.02 4.12 0.74
N ALA A 94 -18.71 4.16 2.03
CA ALA A 94 -19.38 3.33 3.04
C ALA A 94 -20.89 3.62 3.16
N CYS A 95 -21.32 4.80 2.73
CA CYS A 95 -22.70 5.26 2.73
C CYS A 95 -23.51 4.85 1.50
N GLY A 96 -22.86 4.79 0.33
CA GLY A 96 -23.50 4.52 -0.95
C GLY A 96 -23.66 3.04 -1.29
N GLY A 97 -23.10 2.13 -0.47
CA GLY A 97 -22.98 0.71 -0.79
C GLY A 97 -23.45 -0.23 0.32
N GLY A 98 -24.78 -0.38 0.40
CA GLY A 98 -25.51 -1.46 1.07
C GLY A 98 -26.89 -1.57 0.43
#